data_AF-A0A967VYV3-F1
#
_entry.id   AF-A0A967VYV3-F1
#
_cell.length_a   1.000
_cell.length_b   1.000
_cell.length_c   1.000
_cell.angle_alpha   90.00
_cell.angle_beta   90.00
_cell.angle_gamma   90.00
#
_symmetry.space_group_name_H-M   'P 1'
#
loop_
_entity.id
_entity.type
_entity.pdbx_description
1 polymer ?
#
loop_
_entity_poly.entity_id
_entity_poly.type
_entity_poly.pdbx_seq_one_letter_code
_entity_poly.pdbx_strand_id
1 'polypeptide(L)'
;MREQIEHILRDTEKILALHIQCTSMAFSSFGLLEKLTKKHVLPHIAQTFQTRLISDFQNIKTVEQGIAIWELAESVRNIPSVARLLLNGGDYETILAKLKTNAEASDFLQKWQTFIDNFGNRSSQEFELSVPKWDTDPSFVLDNVKQILKNHHPDPRGNLAQQQVTSKKNTKQTKQQIKTKKAPWRGWLFERYVRAYRLFVPLRENLKYALIERFNILRKLMLLYGEWLVHKRYIGDKEDIFFLE
;
A
#
# COMPACT_ATOMS: atom_id res chain seq x y z
N MET A 1 -23.46 -5.80 -19.33
CA MET A 1 -22.29 -4.90 -19.30
C MET A 1 -22.60 -3.56 -18.64
N ARG A 2 -23.59 -2.79 -19.13
CA ARG A 2 -24.00 -1.52 -18.50
C ARG A 2 -24.34 -1.67 -17.00
N GLU A 3 -25.18 -2.63 -16.64
CA GLU A 3 -25.56 -2.87 -15.23
C GLU A 3 -24.37 -3.22 -14.33
N GLN A 4 -23.38 -3.96 -14.85
CA GLN A 4 -22.16 -4.31 -14.11
C GLN A 4 -21.27 -3.09 -13.88
N ILE A 5 -21.13 -2.23 -14.89
CA ILE A 5 -20.41 -0.96 -14.78
C ILE A 5 -21.09 -0.06 -13.75
N GLU A 6 -22.42 0.11 -13.84
CA GLU A 6 -23.17 0.90 -12.88
C GLU A 6 -23.07 0.36 -11.46
N HIS A 7 -23.02 -0.96 -11.27
CA HIS A 7 -22.76 -1.58 -9.97
C HIS A 7 -21.37 -1.22 -9.44
N ILE A 8 -20.33 -1.37 -10.27
CA ILE A 8 -18.95 -1.00 -9.89
C ILE A 8 -18.87 0.47 -9.50
N LEU A 9 -19.51 1.37 -10.25
CA LEU A 9 -19.51 2.80 -9.98
C LEU A 9 -20.20 3.12 -8.64
N ARG A 10 -21.38 2.54 -8.37
CA ARG A 10 -22.09 2.72 -7.09
C ARG A 10 -21.28 2.24 -5.89
N ASP A 11 -20.59 1.11 -6.02
CA ASP A 11 -19.72 0.61 -4.94
C ASP A 11 -18.48 1.48 -4.75
N THR A 12 -17.89 1.94 -5.86
CA THR A 12 -16.75 2.87 -5.85
C THR A 12 -17.12 4.17 -5.14
N GLU A 13 -18.30 4.72 -5.41
CA GLU A 13 -18.82 5.92 -4.75
C GLU A 13 -18.95 5.73 -3.24
N LYS A 14 -19.53 4.61 -2.79
CA LYS A 14 -19.65 4.28 -1.36
C LYS A 14 -18.29 4.16 -0.68
N ILE A 15 -17.34 3.47 -1.31
CA ILE A 15 -15.98 3.29 -0.79
C ILE A 15 -15.28 4.66 -0.70
N LEU A 16 -15.41 5.50 -1.72
CA LEU A 16 -14.84 6.84 -1.74
C LEU A 16 -15.44 7.72 -0.64
N ALA A 17 -16.77 7.69 -0.45
CA ALA A 17 -17.44 8.43 0.62
C ALA A 17 -16.91 8.01 2.01
N LEU A 18 -16.79 6.71 2.26
CA LEU A 18 -16.21 6.18 3.49
C LEU A 18 -14.73 6.57 3.64
N HIS A 19 -13.95 6.54 2.56
CA HIS A 19 -12.56 6.97 2.57
C HIS A 19 -12.42 8.44 2.96
N ILE A 20 -13.26 9.32 2.42
CA ILE A 20 -13.28 10.76 2.74
C ILE A 20 -13.62 10.98 4.22
N GLN A 21 -14.64 10.28 4.73
CA GLN A 21 -15.02 10.35 6.14
C GLN A 21 -13.89 9.88 7.07
N CYS A 22 -13.30 8.72 6.79
CA CYS A 22 -12.18 8.18 7.58
C CYS A 22 -10.96 9.10 7.52
N THR A 23 -10.68 9.67 6.35
CA THR A 23 -9.61 10.65 6.15
C THR A 23 -9.84 11.89 7.00
N SER A 24 -11.05 12.45 6.97
CA SER A 24 -11.43 13.61 7.78
C SER A 24 -11.27 13.34 9.29
N MET A 25 -11.68 12.16 9.75
CA MET A 25 -11.54 11.75 11.15
C MET A 25 -10.08 11.51 11.55
N ALA A 26 -9.27 10.92 10.68
CA ALA A 26 -7.84 10.74 10.89
C ALA A 26 -7.12 12.10 11.01
N PHE A 27 -7.35 13.03 10.08
CA PHE A 27 -6.74 14.37 10.15
C PHE A 27 -7.22 15.17 11.35
N SER A 28 -8.52 15.13 11.66
CA SER A 28 -9.07 15.85 12.83
C SER A 28 -8.48 15.32 14.13
N SER A 29 -8.43 13.99 14.30
CA SER A 29 -7.82 13.39 15.48
C SER A 29 -6.32 13.68 15.58
N PHE A 30 -5.61 13.70 14.45
CA PHE A 30 -4.20 14.12 14.40
C PHE A 30 -4.02 15.58 14.84
N GLY A 31 -4.75 16.52 14.25
CA GLY A 31 -4.64 17.94 14.59
C GLY A 31 -4.96 18.22 16.07
N LEU A 32 -5.95 17.53 16.63
CA LEU A 32 -6.27 17.63 18.05
C LEU A 32 -5.19 17.03 18.95
N LEU A 33 -4.60 15.89 18.56
CA LEU A 33 -3.46 15.31 19.26
C LEU A 33 -2.25 16.23 19.25
N GLU A 34 -1.92 16.76 18.08
CA GLU A 34 -0.78 17.65 17.89
C GLU A 34 -0.93 18.93 18.72
N LYS A 35 -2.13 19.54 18.72
CA LYS A 35 -2.42 20.72 19.55
C LYS A 35 -2.30 20.40 21.05
N LEU A 36 -2.80 19.24 21.48
CA LEU A 36 -2.75 18.82 22.88
C LEU A 36 -1.33 18.51 23.35
N THR A 37 -0.50 17.89 22.49
CA THR A 37 0.88 17.54 22.82
C THR A 37 1.80 18.75 22.78
N LYS A 38 1.73 19.60 21.74
CA LYS A 38 2.53 20.83 21.65
C LYS A 38 2.33 21.76 22.86
N LYS A 39 1.11 21.79 23.43
CA LYS A 39 0.79 22.66 24.57
C LYS A 39 1.30 22.14 25.93
N HIS A 40 1.51 20.83 26.06
CA HIS A 40 1.64 20.18 27.38
C HIS A 40 2.81 19.20 27.48
N VAL A 41 3.59 19.02 26.42
CA VAL A 41 4.69 18.05 26.35
C VAL A 41 5.93 18.73 25.78
N LEU A 42 7.12 18.19 26.08
CA LEU A 42 8.39 18.68 25.56
C LEU A 42 8.41 18.70 24.01
N PRO A 43 9.03 19.72 23.38
CA PRO A 43 9.02 19.91 21.92
C PRO A 43 9.47 18.69 21.11
N HIS A 44 10.52 17.99 21.55
CA HIS A 44 11.03 16.80 20.85
C HIS A 44 10.02 15.63 20.81
N ILE A 45 9.16 15.51 21.82
CA ILE A 45 8.10 14.48 21.87
C ILE A 45 6.94 14.87 20.95
N ALA A 46 6.62 16.17 20.87
CA ALA A 46 5.61 16.68 19.95
C ALA A 46 6.04 16.51 18.48
N GLN A 47 7.31 16.75 18.16
CA GLN A 47 7.86 16.58 16.80
C GLN A 47 7.91 15.11 16.35
N THR A 48 8.22 14.19 17.27
CA THR A 48 8.32 12.75 16.97
C THR A 48 7.04 11.98 17.28
N PHE A 49 5.94 12.68 17.53
CA PHE A 49 4.67 12.14 17.99
C PHE A 49 4.14 11.02 17.06
N GLN A 50 4.10 11.26 15.75
CA GLN A 50 3.60 10.29 14.77
C GLN A 50 4.42 8.99 14.82
N THR A 51 5.74 9.11 14.71
CA THR A 51 6.66 7.97 14.72
C THR A 51 6.65 7.21 16.05
N ARG A 52 6.52 7.92 17.17
CA ARG A 52 6.63 7.32 18.52
C ARG A 52 5.37 6.65 19.04
N LEU A 53 4.19 7.07 18.58
CA LEU A 53 2.90 6.67 19.17
C LEU A 53 2.03 5.86 18.22
N ILE A 54 2.44 5.73 16.97
CA ILE A 54 1.58 5.26 15.89
C ILE A 54 2.31 4.26 15.01
N SER A 55 3.19 3.46 15.61
CA SER A 55 3.92 2.41 14.92
C SER A 55 3.15 1.08 14.86
N ASP A 56 1.82 1.11 14.95
CA ASP A 56 1.00 -0.11 14.99
C ASP A 56 0.01 -0.14 13.82
N PHE A 57 0.55 -0.50 12.66
CA PHE A 57 -0.13 -0.52 11.37
C PHE A 57 -0.08 -1.90 10.71
N GLN A 58 -0.06 -2.96 11.52
CA GLN A 58 0.08 -4.35 11.03
C GLN A 58 -1.06 -4.80 10.10
N ASN A 59 -2.18 -4.08 10.09
CA ASN A 59 -3.36 -4.39 9.25
C ASN A 59 -3.53 -3.39 8.09
N ILE A 60 -2.46 -2.74 7.63
CA ILE A 60 -2.49 -1.87 6.46
C ILE A 60 -2.02 -2.67 5.24
N LYS A 61 -2.84 -2.71 4.19
CA LYS A 61 -2.53 -3.44 2.95
C LYS A 61 -1.19 -3.05 2.33
N THR A 62 -0.79 -1.79 2.40
CA THR A 62 0.53 -1.33 1.92
C THR A 62 1.70 -1.94 2.71
N VAL A 63 1.51 -2.25 4.00
CA VAL A 63 2.52 -2.96 4.80
C VAL A 63 2.61 -4.41 4.35
N GLU A 64 1.47 -5.10 4.18
CA GLU A 64 1.42 -6.46 3.62
C GLU A 64 2.12 -6.52 2.24
N GLN A 65 1.86 -5.54 1.39
CA GLN A 65 2.46 -5.40 0.07
C GLN A 65 3.99 -5.27 0.14
N GLY A 66 4.52 -4.39 1.01
CA GLY A 66 5.97 -4.21 1.17
C GLY A 66 6.66 -5.47 1.73
N ILE A 67 5.99 -6.16 2.65
CA ILE A 67 6.42 -7.46 3.16
C ILE A 67 6.45 -8.51 2.04
N ALA A 68 5.41 -8.58 1.21
CA ALA A 68 5.34 -9.55 0.12
C ALA A 68 6.45 -9.35 -0.93
N ILE A 69 6.80 -8.09 -1.24
CA ILE A 69 7.95 -7.77 -2.10
C ILE A 69 9.26 -8.27 -1.47
N TRP A 70 9.44 -8.09 -0.16
CA TRP A 70 10.60 -8.61 0.55
C TRP A 70 10.64 -10.14 0.52
N GLU A 71 9.51 -10.82 0.71
CA GLU A 71 9.44 -12.29 0.65
C GLU A 71 9.77 -12.85 -0.74
N LEU A 72 9.40 -12.14 -1.81
CA LEU A 72 9.82 -12.50 -3.17
C LEU A 72 11.35 -12.50 -3.28
N ALA A 73 12.01 -11.45 -2.78
CA ALA A 73 13.46 -11.36 -2.77
C ALA A 73 14.10 -12.45 -1.89
N GLU A 74 13.55 -12.71 -0.70
CA GLU A 74 14.09 -13.76 0.17
C GLU A 74 13.97 -15.15 -0.42
N SER A 75 12.87 -15.47 -1.11
CA SER A 75 12.65 -16.81 -1.66
C SER A 75 13.73 -17.28 -2.64
N VAL A 76 14.45 -16.33 -3.26
CA VAL A 76 15.46 -16.61 -4.28
C VAL A 76 16.87 -16.31 -3.78
N ARG A 77 17.03 -15.81 -2.55
CA ARG A 77 18.33 -15.41 -1.97
C ARG A 77 19.34 -16.55 -1.99
N ASN A 78 18.89 -17.76 -1.68
CA ASN A 78 19.72 -18.97 -1.65
C ASN A 78 19.65 -19.80 -2.94
N ILE A 79 19.13 -19.23 -4.04
CA ILE A 79 19.04 -19.88 -5.35
C ILE A 79 19.88 -19.06 -6.36
N PRO A 80 21.21 -19.30 -6.45
CA PRO A 80 22.10 -18.44 -7.20
C PRO A 80 21.79 -18.33 -8.70
N SER A 81 21.16 -19.34 -9.30
CA SER A 81 20.75 -19.32 -10.70
C SER A 81 19.64 -18.30 -10.93
N VAL A 82 18.60 -18.31 -10.07
CA VAL A 82 17.45 -17.40 -10.13
C VAL A 82 17.83 -15.99 -9.71
N ALA A 83 18.59 -15.83 -8.63
CA ALA A 83 19.06 -14.52 -8.16
C ALA A 83 19.89 -13.80 -9.23
N ARG A 84 20.80 -14.52 -9.92
CA ARG A 84 21.60 -13.94 -11.02
C ARG A 84 20.72 -13.52 -12.20
N LEU A 85 19.71 -14.29 -12.55
CA LEU A 85 18.75 -13.92 -13.60
C LEU A 85 17.98 -12.65 -13.23
N LEU A 86 17.49 -12.55 -11.99
CA LEU A 86 16.77 -11.34 -11.54
C LEU A 86 17.68 -10.10 -11.53
N LEU A 87 18.94 -10.24 -11.12
CA LEU A 87 19.86 -9.11 -11.01
C LEU A 87 20.42 -8.64 -12.36
N ASN A 88 20.68 -9.57 -13.29
CA ASN A 88 21.45 -9.30 -14.51
C ASN A 88 20.69 -9.64 -15.80
N GLY A 89 19.43 -10.07 -15.70
CA GLY A 89 18.68 -10.61 -16.84
C GLY A 89 18.11 -9.57 -17.81
N GLY A 90 18.17 -8.28 -17.48
CA GLY A 90 17.66 -7.18 -18.30
C GLY A 90 16.29 -6.68 -17.85
N ASP A 91 15.40 -6.48 -18.82
CA ASP A 91 13.99 -6.12 -18.61
C ASP A 91 13.15 -7.30 -18.09
N TYR A 92 11.92 -7.00 -17.70
CA TYR A 92 11.00 -7.99 -17.13
C TYR A 92 10.72 -9.17 -18.07
N GLU A 93 10.43 -8.90 -19.34
CA GLU A 93 10.08 -9.93 -20.33
C GLU A 93 11.24 -10.92 -20.55
N THR A 94 12.47 -10.39 -20.69
CA THR A 94 13.68 -11.20 -20.85
C THR A 94 13.94 -12.04 -19.61
N ILE A 95 13.76 -11.47 -18.42
CA ILE A 95 13.89 -12.18 -17.14
C ILE A 95 12.86 -13.30 -17.06
N LEU A 96 11.59 -13.01 -17.32
CA LEU A 96 10.49 -13.96 -17.24
C LEU A 96 10.70 -15.14 -18.19
N ALA A 97 11.10 -14.88 -19.44
CA ALA A 97 11.39 -15.92 -20.42
C ALA A 97 12.49 -16.88 -19.93
N LYS A 98 13.58 -16.35 -19.37
CA LYS A 98 14.67 -17.16 -18.80
C LYS A 98 14.22 -17.94 -17.57
N LEU A 99 13.46 -17.32 -16.67
CA LEU A 99 12.93 -17.97 -15.47
C LEU A 99 12.01 -19.14 -15.82
N LYS A 100 11.14 -19.01 -16.83
CA LYS A 100 10.25 -20.10 -17.27
C LYS A 100 11.00 -21.36 -17.73
N THR A 101 12.24 -21.20 -18.19
CA THR A 101 13.10 -22.32 -18.61
C THR A 101 14.00 -22.86 -17.49
N ASN A 102 14.04 -22.20 -16.34
CA ASN A 102 14.84 -22.60 -15.19
C ASN A 102 13.99 -23.41 -14.20
N ALA A 103 14.31 -24.70 -14.03
CA ALA A 103 13.59 -25.58 -13.11
C ALA A 103 13.61 -25.09 -11.65
N GLU A 104 14.68 -24.43 -11.22
CA GLU A 104 14.81 -23.88 -9.86
C GLU A 104 13.95 -22.62 -9.63
N ALA A 105 13.36 -22.05 -10.68
CA ALA A 105 12.54 -20.84 -10.60
C ALA A 105 11.05 -21.11 -10.30
N SER A 106 10.60 -22.37 -10.26
CA SER A 106 9.17 -22.72 -10.15
C SER A 106 8.48 -22.10 -8.93
N ASP A 107 9.09 -22.21 -7.74
CA ASP A 107 8.56 -21.63 -6.50
C ASP A 107 8.49 -20.10 -6.56
N PHE A 108 9.52 -19.46 -7.14
CA PHE A 108 9.52 -18.01 -7.34
C PHE A 108 8.41 -17.56 -8.29
N LEU A 109 8.22 -18.25 -9.42
CA LEU A 109 7.17 -17.94 -10.39
C LEU A 109 5.77 -18.08 -9.78
N GLN A 110 5.55 -19.09 -8.92
CA GLN A 110 4.30 -19.24 -8.19
C GLN A 110 4.05 -18.10 -7.19
N LYS A 111 5.09 -17.74 -6.41
CA LYS A 111 5.02 -16.61 -5.47
C LYS A 111 4.82 -15.28 -6.20
N TRP A 112 5.48 -15.09 -7.33
CA TRP A 112 5.31 -13.93 -8.19
C TRP A 112 3.87 -13.81 -8.70
N GLN A 113 3.30 -14.90 -9.22
CA GLN A 113 1.91 -14.89 -9.67
C GLN A 113 0.95 -14.56 -8.52
N THR A 114 1.16 -15.19 -7.35
CA THR A 114 0.37 -14.90 -6.14
C THR A 114 0.49 -13.43 -5.72
N PHE A 115 1.67 -12.84 -5.85
CA PHE A 115 1.89 -11.42 -5.59
C PHE A 115 1.09 -10.56 -6.58
N ILE A 116 1.17 -10.85 -7.88
CA ILE A 116 0.44 -10.10 -8.92
C ILE A 116 -1.08 -10.23 -8.73
N ASP A 117 -1.58 -11.41 -8.35
CA ASP A 117 -3.02 -11.60 -8.11
C ASP A 117 -3.53 -10.76 -6.94
N ASN A 118 -2.70 -10.58 -5.90
CA ASN A 118 -3.08 -9.83 -4.69
C ASN A 118 -2.79 -8.33 -4.77
N PHE A 119 -1.71 -7.94 -5.46
CA PHE A 119 -1.14 -6.58 -5.44
C PHE A 119 -0.91 -5.99 -6.84
N GLY A 120 -1.25 -6.70 -7.91
CA GLY A 120 -1.02 -6.27 -9.30
C GLY A 120 -1.84 -5.06 -9.74
N ASN A 121 -2.88 -4.70 -9.00
CA ASN A 121 -3.75 -3.55 -9.31
C ASN A 121 -3.12 -2.17 -9.01
N ARG A 122 -1.90 -2.14 -8.48
CA ARG A 122 -1.21 -0.91 -8.07
C ARG A 122 -0.42 -0.29 -9.24
N SER A 123 -0.13 1.00 -9.13
CA SER A 123 0.70 1.75 -10.08
C SER A 123 1.31 2.99 -9.41
N SER A 124 2.23 3.66 -10.12
CA SER A 124 2.80 4.94 -9.68
C SER A 124 1.76 6.06 -9.58
N GLN A 125 0.81 6.08 -10.52
CA GLN A 125 -0.33 6.99 -10.54
C GLN A 125 -1.63 6.19 -10.43
N GLU A 126 -2.09 6.03 -9.19
CA GLU A 126 -3.11 5.03 -8.86
C GLU A 126 -4.49 5.35 -9.47
N PHE A 127 -4.84 6.63 -9.54
CA PHE A 127 -6.12 7.13 -10.06
C PHE A 127 -6.13 7.37 -11.58
N GLU A 128 -4.97 7.31 -12.22
CA GLU A 128 -4.88 7.48 -13.67
C GLU A 128 -5.22 6.15 -14.35
N LEU A 129 -6.24 6.16 -15.21
CA LEU A 129 -6.71 4.97 -15.92
C LEU A 129 -5.82 4.61 -17.09
N SER A 130 -5.13 5.58 -17.71
CA SER A 130 -4.18 5.37 -18.81
C SER A 130 -2.86 4.76 -18.36
N VAL A 131 -2.50 4.88 -17.08
CA VAL A 131 -1.24 4.36 -16.54
C VAL A 131 -1.31 2.85 -16.32
N PRO A 132 -0.32 2.07 -16.82
CA PRO A 132 -0.19 0.64 -16.57
C PRO A 132 -0.16 0.30 -15.07
N LYS A 133 -0.83 -0.81 -14.73
CA LYS A 133 -0.78 -1.38 -13.37
C LYS A 133 0.25 -2.50 -13.33
N TRP A 134 0.66 -2.93 -12.13
CA TRP A 134 1.71 -3.95 -11.97
C TRP A 134 1.38 -5.30 -12.57
N ASP A 135 0.10 -5.65 -12.73
CA ASP A 135 -0.31 -6.85 -13.47
C ASP A 135 -0.04 -6.74 -14.99
N THR A 136 0.09 -5.53 -15.53
CA THR A 136 0.45 -5.26 -16.93
C THR A 136 1.91 -4.86 -17.12
N ASP A 137 2.49 -4.12 -16.18
CA ASP A 137 3.90 -3.71 -16.15
C ASP A 137 4.45 -3.85 -14.72
N PRO A 138 5.07 -4.99 -14.39
CA PRO A 138 5.61 -5.22 -13.06
C PRO A 138 7.05 -4.72 -12.87
N SER A 139 7.58 -3.88 -13.78
CA SER A 139 8.97 -3.40 -13.73
C SER A 139 9.30 -2.76 -12.37
N PHE A 140 8.38 -1.99 -11.80
CA PHE A 140 8.53 -1.40 -10.46
C PHE A 140 8.76 -2.47 -9.39
N VAL A 141 7.94 -3.53 -9.39
CA VAL A 141 8.01 -4.61 -8.39
C VAL A 141 9.34 -5.34 -8.54
N LEU A 142 9.71 -5.65 -9.78
CA LEU A 142 10.94 -6.34 -10.10
C LEU A 142 12.17 -5.54 -9.62
N ASP A 143 12.20 -4.24 -9.84
CA ASP A 143 13.32 -3.40 -9.42
C ASP A 143 13.43 -3.29 -7.89
N ASN A 144 12.31 -3.29 -7.18
CA ASN A 144 12.32 -3.37 -5.71
C ASN A 144 12.88 -4.72 -5.23
N VAL A 145 12.48 -5.84 -5.86
CA VAL A 145 13.04 -7.17 -5.56
C VAL A 145 14.56 -7.17 -5.80
N LYS A 146 15.04 -6.63 -6.93
CA LYS A 146 16.48 -6.49 -7.22
C LYS A 146 17.20 -5.65 -6.15
N GLN A 147 16.59 -4.55 -5.72
CA GLN A 147 17.19 -3.67 -4.71
C GLN A 147 17.32 -4.38 -3.36
N ILE A 148 16.29 -5.11 -2.93
CA ILE A 148 16.30 -5.89 -1.68
C ILE A 148 17.39 -6.97 -1.73
N LEU A 149 17.51 -7.69 -2.86
CA LEU A 149 18.55 -8.69 -3.08
C LEU A 149 19.96 -8.09 -3.00
N LYS A 150 20.20 -6.93 -3.62
CA LYS A 150 21.53 -6.27 -3.60
C LYS A 150 21.91 -5.80 -2.19
N ASN A 151 20.97 -5.18 -1.49
CA ASN A 151 21.25 -4.46 -0.25
C ASN A 151 21.02 -5.28 1.01
N HIS A 152 20.57 -6.54 0.90
CA HIS A 152 20.30 -7.43 2.02
C HIS A 152 19.38 -6.79 3.08
N HIS A 153 18.27 -6.18 2.64
CA HIS A 153 17.37 -5.49 3.56
C HIS A 153 16.89 -6.45 4.67
N PRO A 154 16.87 -6.00 5.94
CA PRO A 154 16.42 -6.81 7.05
C PRO A 154 14.92 -7.12 6.91
N ASP A 155 14.49 -8.19 7.58
CA ASP A 155 13.07 -8.56 7.63
C ASP A 155 12.24 -7.38 8.17
N PRO A 156 11.30 -6.82 7.37
CA PRO A 156 10.42 -5.74 7.80
C PRO A 156 9.58 -6.12 9.03
N ARG A 157 9.39 -7.42 9.30
CA ARG A 157 8.62 -7.94 10.45
C ARG A 157 9.42 -7.93 11.75
N GLY A 158 10.74 -8.02 11.69
CA GLY A 158 11.61 -8.26 12.85
C GLY A 158 11.44 -7.24 13.97
N ASN A 159 11.08 -6.00 13.64
CA ASN A 159 10.93 -4.90 14.61
C ASN A 159 9.48 -4.61 15.00
N LEU A 160 8.48 -5.30 14.42
CA LEU A 160 7.07 -4.94 14.61
C LEU A 160 6.61 -5.12 16.07
N ALA A 161 6.97 -6.22 16.72
CA ALA A 161 6.61 -6.46 18.13
C ALA A 161 7.26 -5.42 19.06
N GLN A 162 8.54 -5.09 18.83
CA GLN A 162 9.25 -4.09 19.61
C GLN A 162 8.67 -2.68 19.40
N GLN A 163 8.28 -2.35 18.17
CA GLN A 163 7.58 -1.11 17.84
C GLN A 163 6.26 -1.00 18.60
N GLN A 164 5.45 -2.06 18.65
CA GLN A 164 4.19 -2.07 19.41
C GLN A 164 4.39 -1.83 20.91
N VAL A 165 5.36 -2.52 21.52
CA VAL A 165 5.69 -2.34 22.94
C VAL A 165 6.15 -0.90 23.21
N THR A 166 7.03 -0.37 22.36
CA THR A 166 7.56 0.99 22.46
C THR A 166 6.46 2.02 22.30
N SER A 167 5.56 1.85 21.34
CA SER A 167 4.40 2.73 21.11
C SER A 167 3.43 2.73 22.29
N LYS A 168 3.10 1.56 22.84
CA LYS A 168 2.26 1.45 24.05
C LYS A 168 2.91 2.16 25.24
N LYS A 169 4.22 2.01 25.45
CA LYS A 169 4.97 2.69 26.51
C LYS A 169 4.97 4.21 26.31
N ASN A 170 5.30 4.69 25.12
CA ASN A 170 5.28 6.12 24.78
C ASN A 170 3.88 6.72 25.00
N THR A 171 2.82 5.98 24.66
CA THR A 171 1.43 6.44 24.83
C THR A 171 1.09 6.64 26.29
N LYS A 172 1.46 5.67 27.14
CA LYS A 172 1.25 5.76 28.60
C LYS A 172 2.04 6.92 29.21
N GLN A 173 3.31 7.10 28.82
CA GLN A 173 4.16 8.19 29.30
C GLN A 173 3.62 9.56 28.90
N THR A 174 3.22 9.72 27.63
CA THR A 174 2.65 10.97 27.12
C THR A 174 1.33 11.30 27.82
N LYS A 175 0.47 10.30 28.03
CA LYS A 175 -0.77 10.46 28.81
C LYS A 175 -0.49 10.95 30.24
N GLN A 176 0.56 10.42 30.88
CA GLN A 176 0.95 10.82 32.23
C GLN A 176 1.46 12.27 32.30
N GLN A 177 2.13 12.75 31.25
CA GLN A 177 2.62 14.13 31.16
C GLN A 177 1.49 15.13 30.87
N ILE A 178 0.53 14.75 30.01
CA ILE A 178 -0.60 15.62 29.63
C ILE A 178 -1.62 15.73 30.77
N LYS A 179 -1.84 14.67 31.55
CA LYS A 179 -2.77 14.70 32.68
C LYS A 179 -2.11 15.45 33.85
N THR A 180 -2.87 16.34 34.47
CA THR A 180 -2.44 17.05 35.69
C THR A 180 -3.50 16.86 36.77
N LYS A 181 -3.16 17.07 38.04
CA LYS A 181 -4.13 16.98 39.15
C LYS A 181 -5.36 17.88 38.92
N LYS A 182 -5.17 19.05 38.30
CA LYS A 182 -6.25 20.01 37.98
C LYS A 182 -6.98 19.70 36.66
N ALA A 183 -6.43 18.87 35.79
CA ALA A 183 -7.01 18.56 34.48
C ALA A 183 -6.81 17.08 34.08
N PRO A 184 -7.40 16.13 34.84
CA PRO A 184 -7.32 14.71 34.51
C PRO A 184 -8.03 14.36 33.19
N TRP A 185 -9.07 15.12 32.83
CA TRP A 185 -9.83 14.98 31.59
C TRP A 185 -8.96 15.10 30.32
N ARG A 186 -7.83 15.81 30.38
CA ARG A 186 -6.88 15.91 29.25
C ARG A 186 -6.27 14.56 28.91
N GLY A 187 -5.99 13.73 29.91
CA GLY A 187 -5.51 12.37 29.71
C GLY A 187 -6.56 11.46 29.08
N TRP A 188 -7.84 11.69 29.39
CA TRP A 188 -8.96 10.99 28.76
C TRP A 188 -9.13 11.40 27.29
N LEU A 189 -9.11 12.70 26.98
CA LEU A 189 -9.16 13.20 25.60
C LEU A 189 -7.99 12.69 24.76
N PHE A 190 -6.78 12.74 25.31
CA PHE A 190 -5.59 12.22 24.66
C PHE A 190 -5.79 10.76 24.22
N GLU A 191 -6.25 9.91 25.13
CA GLU A 191 -6.51 8.50 24.82
C GLU A 191 -7.60 8.34 23.76
N ARG A 192 -8.66 9.16 23.81
CA ARG A 192 -9.75 9.10 22.82
C ARG A 192 -9.27 9.47 21.43
N TYR A 193 -8.42 10.50 21.32
CA TYR A 193 -7.85 10.90 20.04
C TYR A 193 -6.82 9.90 19.52
N VAL A 194 -5.96 9.33 20.38
CA VAL A 194 -5.04 8.25 19.98
C VAL A 194 -5.83 7.05 19.45
N ARG A 195 -6.91 6.65 20.14
CA ARG A 195 -7.77 5.55 19.71
C ARG A 195 -8.44 5.85 18.37
N ALA A 196 -8.97 7.06 18.18
CA ALA A 196 -9.57 7.48 16.92
C ALA A 196 -8.54 7.43 15.78
N TYR A 197 -7.36 8.00 16.00
CA TYR A 197 -6.32 8.03 14.98
C TYR A 197 -5.85 6.63 14.58
N ARG A 198 -5.60 5.74 15.56
CA ARG A 198 -5.22 4.34 15.31
C ARG A 198 -6.32 3.51 14.64
N LEU A 199 -7.58 3.92 14.75
CA LEU A 199 -8.69 3.28 14.07
C LEU A 199 -8.82 3.78 12.62
N PHE A 200 -8.83 5.10 12.43
CA PHE A 200 -9.17 5.70 11.14
C PHE A 200 -8.01 5.70 10.14
N VAL A 201 -6.75 5.69 10.58
CA VAL A 201 -5.62 5.62 9.64
C VAL A 201 -5.56 4.28 8.89
N PRO A 202 -5.57 3.11 9.55
CA PRO A 202 -5.60 1.85 8.81
C PRO A 202 -6.85 1.72 7.93
N LEU A 203 -7.99 2.17 8.44
CA LEU A 203 -9.25 2.11 7.71
C LEU A 203 -9.21 2.95 6.43
N ARG A 204 -8.70 4.20 6.48
CA ARG A 204 -8.59 5.02 5.28
C ARG A 204 -7.60 4.44 4.26
N GLU A 205 -6.49 3.86 4.71
CA GLU A 205 -5.50 3.24 3.81
C GLU A 205 -6.09 2.00 3.12
N ASN A 206 -6.80 1.14 3.86
CA ASN A 206 -7.44 -0.04 3.30
C ASN A 206 -8.62 0.32 2.37
N LEU A 207 -9.40 1.36 2.70
CA LEU A 207 -10.44 1.88 1.81
C LEU A 207 -9.85 2.47 0.53
N LYS A 208 -8.72 3.19 0.64
CA LYS A 208 -7.98 3.65 -0.54
C LYS A 208 -7.53 2.47 -1.38
N TYR A 209 -7.00 1.43 -0.75
CA TYR A 209 -6.58 0.21 -1.44
C TYR A 209 -7.75 -0.40 -2.23
N ALA A 210 -8.90 -0.61 -1.58
CA ALA A 210 -10.13 -1.11 -2.20
C ALA A 210 -10.60 -0.24 -3.38
N LEU A 211 -10.48 1.08 -3.25
CA LEU A 211 -10.82 2.03 -4.30
C LEU A 211 -9.93 1.81 -5.55
N ILE A 212 -8.63 1.65 -5.37
CA ILE A 212 -7.69 1.41 -6.48
C ILE A 212 -7.97 0.08 -7.18
N GLU A 213 -8.41 -0.96 -6.48
CA GLU A 213 -8.81 -2.22 -7.12
C GLU A 213 -9.99 -2.00 -8.09
N ARG A 214 -10.97 -1.17 -7.71
CA ARG A 214 -12.11 -0.83 -8.58
C ARG A 214 -11.69 -0.03 -9.81
N PHE A 215 -10.73 0.89 -9.66
CA PHE A 215 -10.12 1.60 -10.79
C PHE A 215 -9.39 0.63 -11.74
N ASN A 216 -8.71 -0.39 -11.23
CA ASN A 216 -8.08 -1.40 -12.09
C ASN A 216 -9.13 -2.21 -12.88
N ILE A 217 -10.25 -2.58 -12.26
CA ILE A 217 -11.36 -3.24 -12.96
C ILE A 217 -11.87 -2.34 -14.09
N LEU A 218 -12.06 -1.05 -13.83
CA LEU A 218 -12.49 -0.09 -14.85
C LEU A 218 -11.46 0.04 -15.99
N ARG A 219 -10.16 0.12 -15.68
CA ARG A 219 -9.08 0.12 -16.70
C ARG A 219 -9.15 -1.13 -17.57
N LYS A 220 -9.30 -2.32 -16.97
CA LYS A 220 -9.41 -3.58 -17.73
C LYS A 220 -10.62 -3.59 -18.66
N LEU A 221 -11.77 -3.08 -18.20
CA LEU A 221 -12.95 -2.93 -19.04
C LEU A 221 -12.71 -1.96 -20.20
N MET A 222 -12.08 -0.82 -19.96
CA MET A 222 -11.71 0.15 -21.00
C MET A 222 -10.77 -0.48 -22.04
N LEU A 223 -9.75 -1.21 -21.62
CA LEU A 223 -8.83 -1.90 -22.54
C LEU A 223 -9.54 -2.95 -23.40
N LEU A 224 -10.50 -3.70 -22.84
CA LEU A 224 -11.32 -4.65 -23.61
C LEU A 224 -12.17 -3.92 -24.68
N TYR A 225 -12.71 -2.75 -24.35
CA TYR A 225 -13.39 -1.90 -25.33
C TYR A 225 -12.42 -1.35 -26.39
N GLY A 226 -11.20 -0.99 -25.99
CA GLY A 226 -10.13 -0.57 -26.89
C GLY A 226 -9.79 -1.66 -27.90
N GLU A 227 -9.65 -2.91 -27.44
CA GLU A 227 -9.43 -4.08 -28.31
C GLU A 227 -10.56 -4.26 -29.33
N TRP A 228 -11.81 -4.03 -28.91
CA TRP A 228 -12.96 -4.06 -29.81
C TRP A 228 -12.91 -2.94 -30.86
N LEU A 229 -12.52 -1.72 -30.47
CA LEU A 229 -12.36 -0.58 -31.39
C LEU A 229 -11.24 -0.82 -32.42
N VAL A 230 -10.11 -1.39 -31.99
CA VAL A 230 -9.02 -1.81 -32.88
C VAL A 230 -9.52 -2.85 -33.88
N HIS A 231 -10.27 -3.86 -33.43
CA HIS A 231 -10.86 -4.87 -34.32
C HIS A 231 -11.82 -4.24 -35.35
N LYS A 232 -12.53 -3.17 -34.98
CA LYS A 232 -13.37 -2.37 -35.88
C LYS A 232 -12.59 -1.35 -36.74
N ARG A 233 -11.28 -1.25 -36.56
CA ARG A 233 -10.36 -0.32 -37.24
C ARG A 233 -10.68 1.16 -36.98
N TYR A 234 -11.26 1.47 -35.82
CA TYR A 234 -11.50 2.86 -35.41
C TYR A 234 -10.28 3.52 -34.77
N ILE A 235 -9.45 2.74 -34.08
CA ILE A 235 -8.20 3.17 -33.43
C ILE A 235 -7.05 2.21 -33.78
N GLY A 236 -5.81 2.67 -33.61
CA GLY A 236 -4.61 1.90 -33.95
C GLY A 236 -4.12 1.00 -32.81
N ASP A 237 -4.21 1.49 -31.58
CA ASP A 237 -3.85 0.77 -30.36
C ASP A 237 -5.03 0.73 -29.38
N LYS A 238 -5.13 -0.31 -28.54
CA LYS A 238 -6.21 -0.42 -27.55
C LYS A 238 -6.12 0.65 -26.45
N GLU A 239 -4.92 1.14 -26.15
CA GLU A 239 -4.69 2.21 -25.18
C GLU A 239 -5.11 3.59 -25.72
N ASP A 240 -5.30 3.74 -27.04
CA ASP A 240 -5.81 4.98 -27.64
C ASP A 240 -7.20 5.35 -27.08
N ILE A 241 -7.94 4.38 -26.52
CA ILE A 241 -9.25 4.62 -25.88
C ILE A 241 -9.17 5.65 -24.75
N PHE A 242 -8.03 5.79 -24.07
CA PHE A 242 -7.88 6.75 -22.97
C PHE A 242 -7.74 8.20 -23.44
N PHE A 243 -7.59 8.44 -24.74
CA PHE A 243 -7.49 9.77 -25.35
C PHE A 243 -8.77 10.20 -26.08
N LEU A 244 -9.83 9.39 -26.01
CA LEU A 244 -11.13 9.70 -26.62
C LEU A 244 -11.99 10.48 -25.61
N GLU A 245 -12.47 11.66 -26.02
CA GLU A 245 -13.40 12.52 -25.27
C GLU A 245 -14.87 12.24 -25.60
#